data_AF-A0A844SN39-F1
#
_entry.id   AF-A0A844SN39-F1
#
_cell.length_a   1.000
_cell.length_b   1.000
_cell.length_c   1.000
_cell.angle_alpha   90.00
_cell.angle_beta   90.00
_cell.angle_gamma   90.00
#
_symmetry.space_group_name_H-M   'P 1'
#
loop_
_entity.id
_entity.type
_entity.pdbx_description
1 polymer ?
#
loop_
_entity_poly.entity_id
_entity_poly.type
_entity_poly.pdbx_seq_one_letter_code
_entity_poly.pdbx_strand_id
1 'polypeptide(L)'
;MKRIKRTKAFERSYLPMVLWSEDLDEIVSAFKEARNDRGEVVITTDDYQFESVDDLKEHFGSRTLTKLEIAATQPFGYVKFDMSWVKLYVSSGPKSAHLFHEIDAILSRCQRKPKILYNGWFLTAAVLINLGYSYLPNPWLSARAGALLSTGVSSIVLVWTCWAWLHRAFRSAVIRLQHRKETKPFFERNKDQLVMLLIGALIGGMVTFGGVVLKEHFYPSATVTPLKAP
;
A
#
# COMPACT_ATOMS: atom_id res chain seq x y z
N MET A 1 35.36 22.01 29.78
CA MET A 1 34.22 21.90 28.85
C MET A 1 33.74 20.44 28.84
N LYS A 2 32.55 20.14 29.38
CA LYS A 2 32.08 18.75 29.56
C LYS A 2 31.39 18.28 28.28
N ARG A 3 31.92 17.26 27.59
CA ARG A 3 31.28 16.68 26.40
C ARG A 3 30.06 15.86 26.85
N ILE A 4 28.86 16.36 26.59
CA ILE A 4 27.62 15.61 26.82
C ILE A 4 27.38 14.70 25.60
N LYS A 5 27.43 13.38 25.80
CA LYS A 5 27.10 12.40 24.75
C LYS A 5 25.60 12.45 24.47
N ARG A 6 25.19 12.97 23.31
CA ARG A 6 23.79 12.93 22.88
C ARG A 6 23.36 11.48 22.71
N THR A 7 22.44 11.02 23.56
CA THR A 7 21.78 9.74 23.38
C THR A 7 20.88 9.84 22.15
N LYS A 8 21.03 8.90 21.22
CA LYS A 8 20.27 8.90 19.96
C LYS A 8 18.82 8.49 20.27
N ALA A 9 17.86 9.27 19.79
CA ALA A 9 16.45 8.89 19.85
C ALA A 9 16.18 7.66 18.97
N PHE A 10 15.12 6.92 19.30
CA PHE A 10 14.67 5.80 18.50
C PHE A 10 13.66 6.30 17.48
N GLU A 11 13.94 6.06 16.20
CA GLU A 11 13.10 6.50 15.10
C GLU A 11 12.96 5.38 14.07
N ARG A 12 11.74 5.15 13.59
CA ARG A 12 11.48 4.26 12.46
C ARG A 12 10.36 4.79 11.58
N SER A 13 10.58 4.71 10.28
CA SER A 13 9.54 4.90 9.27
C SER A 13 9.00 3.56 8.80
N TYR A 14 7.70 3.49 8.55
CA TYR A 14 7.01 2.27 8.17
C TYR A 14 6.47 2.35 6.74
N LEU A 15 6.33 1.18 6.12
CA LEU A 15 5.65 1.00 4.83
C LEU A 15 4.14 1.18 4.96
N PRO A 16 3.40 1.27 3.84
CA PRO A 16 1.96 1.37 3.86
C PRO A 16 1.29 0.33 4.78
N MET A 17 0.44 0.80 5.68
CA MET A 17 -0.19 0.00 6.71
C MET A 17 -1.69 0.25 6.82
N VAL A 18 -2.39 -0.72 7.40
CA VAL A 18 -3.82 -0.62 7.70
C VAL A 18 -3.99 -0.85 9.20
N LEU A 19 -4.46 0.17 9.91
CA LEU A 19 -4.76 0.08 11.34
C LEU A 19 -6.26 -0.08 11.55
N TRP A 20 -6.61 -0.88 12.55
CA TRP A 20 -7.97 -1.03 13.06
C TRP A 20 -8.09 -0.34 14.42
N SER A 21 -9.31 -0.14 14.93
CA SER A 21 -9.53 0.51 16.24
C SER A 21 -8.74 -0.19 17.36
N GLU A 22 -8.78 -1.52 17.38
CA GLU A 22 -8.04 -2.37 18.32
C GLU A 22 -6.53 -2.11 18.29
N ASP A 23 -5.95 -1.87 17.10
CA ASP A 23 -4.53 -1.57 16.96
C ASP A 23 -4.20 -0.16 17.52
N LEU A 24 -5.12 0.80 17.43
CA LEU A 24 -4.97 2.13 18.06
C LEU A 24 -5.07 2.03 19.58
N ASP A 25 -6.02 1.25 20.09
CA ASP A 25 -6.19 1.02 21.53
C ASP A 25 -4.93 0.39 22.14
N GLU A 26 -4.31 -0.57 21.45
CA GLU A 26 -3.05 -1.16 21.88
C GLU A 26 -1.90 -0.15 21.88
N ILE A 27 -1.81 0.74 20.88
CA ILE A 27 -0.78 1.81 20.85
C ILE A 27 -0.99 2.79 22.01
N VAL A 28 -2.24 3.22 22.24
CA VAL A 28 -2.59 4.14 23.33
C VAL A 28 -2.32 3.48 24.68
N SER A 29 -2.62 2.18 24.82
CA SER A 29 -2.35 1.40 26.03
C SER A 29 -0.85 1.28 26.29
N ALA A 30 -0.03 0.97 25.28
CA ALA A 30 1.42 0.93 25.41
C ALA A 30 2.00 2.28 25.88
N PHE A 31 1.50 3.40 25.33
CA PHE A 31 1.87 4.73 25.83
C PHE A 31 1.41 4.97 27.28
N LYS A 32 0.21 4.53 27.66
CA LYS A 32 -0.35 4.65 29.01
C LYS A 32 0.35 3.74 30.03
N GLU A 33 0.91 2.61 29.63
CA GLU A 33 1.66 1.69 30.50
C GLU A 33 3.09 2.17 30.73
N ALA A 34 3.73 2.72 29.69
CA ALA A 34 5.09 3.23 29.78
C ALA A 34 5.20 4.57 30.54
N ARG A 35 4.09 5.29 30.72
CA ARG A 35 4.09 6.59 31.39
C ARG A 35 4.32 6.48 32.89
N ASN A 36 4.88 7.53 33.47
CA ASN A 36 4.75 7.78 34.90
C ASN A 36 3.45 8.56 35.14
N ASP A 37 2.95 8.64 36.39
CA ASP A 37 1.66 9.27 36.78
C ASP A 37 1.37 10.69 36.25
N ARG A 38 2.38 11.38 35.68
CA ARG A 38 2.30 12.75 35.16
C ARG A 38 2.21 12.85 33.63
N GLY A 39 2.23 11.74 32.91
CA GLY A 39 2.18 11.73 31.44
C GLY A 39 0.75 11.78 30.90
N GLU A 40 0.50 12.63 29.93
CA GLU A 40 -0.74 12.64 29.15
C GLU A 40 -0.50 12.00 27.78
N VAL A 41 -1.49 11.26 27.29
CA VAL A 41 -1.50 10.69 25.94
C VAL A 41 -2.60 11.40 25.18
N VAL A 42 -2.24 12.11 24.12
CA VAL A 42 -3.18 12.92 23.33
C VAL A 42 -3.25 12.34 21.92
N ILE A 43 -4.48 12.19 21.43
CA ILE A 43 -4.76 11.78 20.06
C ILE A 43 -5.16 13.03 19.29
N THR A 44 -4.35 13.42 18.30
CA THR A 44 -4.55 14.64 17.50
C THR A 44 -4.87 14.27 16.06
N THR A 45 -5.87 14.93 15.49
CA THR A 45 -6.18 14.94 14.05
C THR A 45 -5.86 16.32 13.48
N ASP A 46 -6.17 16.58 12.20
CA ASP A 46 -5.88 17.90 11.59
C ASP A 46 -6.55 19.06 12.36
N ASP A 47 -7.76 18.86 12.89
CA ASP A 47 -8.59 19.92 13.48
C ASP A 47 -8.97 19.69 14.96
N TYR A 48 -8.80 18.48 15.49
CA TYR A 48 -9.34 18.08 16.79
C TYR A 48 -8.33 17.29 17.63
N GLN A 49 -8.49 17.38 18.96
CA GLN A 49 -7.78 16.57 19.95
C GLN A 49 -8.77 15.72 20.73
N PHE A 50 -8.39 14.48 21.03
CA PHE A 50 -9.20 13.48 21.71
C PHE A 50 -8.39 12.82 22.83
N GLU A 51 -9.06 12.47 23.92
CA GLU A 51 -8.46 11.78 25.07
C GLU A 51 -8.49 10.25 24.91
N SER A 52 -9.46 9.74 24.15
CA SER A 52 -9.65 8.32 23.90
C SER A 52 -9.93 8.00 22.43
N VAL A 53 -9.71 6.73 22.07
CA VAL A 53 -10.07 6.19 20.74
C VAL A 53 -11.60 6.11 20.59
N ASP A 54 -12.34 5.96 21.69
CA ASP A 54 -13.80 5.96 21.69
C ASP A 54 -14.35 7.34 21.31
N ASP A 55 -13.79 8.43 21.85
CA ASP A 55 -14.19 9.80 21.46
C ASP A 55 -13.92 10.05 19.97
N LEU A 56 -12.77 9.56 19.49
CA LEU A 56 -12.41 9.61 18.07
C LEU A 56 -13.44 8.85 17.21
N LYS A 57 -13.89 7.67 17.68
CA LYS A 57 -14.89 6.84 17.01
C LYS A 57 -16.28 7.47 17.03
N GLU A 58 -16.68 8.10 18.14
CA GLU A 58 -17.95 8.81 18.25
C GLU A 58 -18.00 10.00 17.27
N HIS A 59 -16.91 10.76 17.17
CA HIS A 59 -16.85 11.93 16.30
C HIS A 59 -16.83 11.59 14.79
N PHE A 60 -16.00 10.62 14.38
CA PHE A 60 -15.81 10.30 12.95
C PHE A 60 -16.67 9.12 12.46
N GLY A 61 -17.26 8.34 13.37
CA GLY A 61 -18.06 7.16 13.05
C GLY A 61 -17.29 6.09 12.29
N SER A 62 -17.83 5.62 11.16
CA SER A 62 -17.22 4.61 10.29
C SER A 62 -16.24 5.16 9.25
N ARG A 63 -15.93 6.47 9.30
CA ARG A 63 -15.04 7.10 8.32
C ARG A 63 -13.63 6.56 8.46
N THR A 64 -12.96 6.41 7.32
CA THR A 64 -11.54 6.02 7.28
C THR A 64 -10.70 7.27 7.40
N LEU A 65 -9.75 7.27 8.34
CA LEU A 65 -8.80 8.35 8.52
C LEU A 65 -7.48 8.01 7.84
N THR A 66 -6.79 9.03 7.34
CA THR A 66 -5.45 8.89 6.74
C THR A 66 -4.38 9.67 7.50
N LYS A 67 -4.79 10.54 8.41
CA LYS A 67 -3.93 11.37 9.25
C LYS A 67 -4.38 11.28 10.70
N LEU A 68 -3.42 11.03 11.57
CA LEU A 68 -3.62 10.92 13.01
C LEU A 68 -2.25 11.03 13.68
N GLU A 69 -2.18 11.63 14.85
CA GLU A 69 -0.98 11.68 15.66
C GLU A 69 -1.33 11.22 17.07
N ILE A 70 -0.62 10.21 17.59
CA ILE A 70 -0.74 9.77 18.98
C ILE A 70 0.56 10.15 19.66
N ALA A 71 0.51 11.07 20.60
CA ALA A 71 1.69 11.60 21.28
C ALA A 71 1.59 11.43 22.80
N ALA A 72 2.73 11.18 23.43
CA ALA A 72 2.89 11.13 24.87
C ALA A 72 4.03 12.03 25.33
N THR A 73 3.88 12.68 26.49
CA THR A 73 4.87 13.63 27.00
C THR A 73 5.99 12.97 27.82
N GLN A 74 5.69 11.88 28.54
CA GLN A 74 6.63 11.20 29.44
C GLN A 74 6.44 9.67 29.43
N PRO A 75 7.34 8.87 28.82
CA PRO A 75 8.47 9.32 27.99
C PRO A 75 7.98 10.04 26.73
N PHE A 76 8.73 11.06 26.28
CA PHE A 76 8.35 11.77 25.05
C PHE A 76 8.43 10.81 23.87
N GLY A 77 7.32 10.67 23.14
CA GLY A 77 7.22 9.84 21.95
C GLY A 77 5.94 10.12 21.20
N TYR A 78 5.96 9.89 19.89
CA TYR A 78 4.78 10.05 19.06
C TYR A 78 4.77 9.01 17.94
N VAL A 79 3.56 8.64 17.54
CA VAL A 79 3.29 7.92 16.30
C VAL A 79 2.49 8.85 15.42
N LYS A 80 3.09 9.26 14.31
CA LYS A 80 2.45 10.13 13.34
C LYS A 80 2.11 9.35 12.09
N PHE A 81 0.83 9.34 11.79
CA PHE A 81 0.23 8.76 10.59
C PHE A 81 -0.06 9.89 9.62
N ASP A 82 0.47 9.78 8.41
CA ASP A 82 0.22 10.70 7.30
C ASP A 82 -0.11 9.90 6.04
N MET A 83 -0.65 10.59 5.03
CA MET A 83 -0.94 10.03 3.72
C MET A 83 0.31 9.46 3.04
N SER A 84 1.46 10.08 3.28
CA SER A 84 2.72 9.76 2.61
C SER A 84 3.68 8.89 3.44
N TRP A 85 3.59 8.92 4.77
CA TRP A 85 4.48 8.16 5.64
C TRP A 85 3.85 7.85 7.00
N VAL A 86 4.39 6.86 7.70
CA VAL A 86 4.11 6.59 9.11
C VAL A 86 5.43 6.57 9.86
N LYS A 87 5.53 7.34 10.94
CA LYS A 87 6.76 7.49 11.71
C LYS A 87 6.49 7.26 13.18
N LEU A 88 7.28 6.37 13.78
CA LEU A 88 7.44 6.22 15.21
C LEU A 88 8.69 6.99 15.63
N TYR A 89 8.53 7.83 16.63
CA TYR A 89 9.64 8.49 17.30
C TYR A 89 9.47 8.32 18.80
N VAL A 90 10.53 7.90 19.49
CA VAL A 90 10.57 7.85 20.94
C VAL A 90 11.91 8.43 21.42
N SER A 91 11.83 9.26 22.46
CA SER A 91 13.00 9.80 23.17
C SER A 91 13.98 8.72 23.60
N SER A 92 15.23 9.08 23.88
CA SER A 92 16.22 8.11 24.35
C SER A 92 15.99 7.73 25.82
N GLY A 93 16.06 6.45 26.15
CA GLY A 93 16.00 5.96 27.52
C GLY A 93 15.68 4.45 27.57
N PRO A 94 15.91 3.77 28.69
CA PRO A 94 15.60 2.34 28.80
C PRO A 94 14.09 2.07 28.72
N LYS A 95 13.26 2.86 29.42
CA LYS A 95 11.79 2.79 29.29
C LYS A 95 11.32 3.09 27.87
N SER A 96 11.91 4.11 27.26
CA SER A 96 11.61 4.50 25.88
C SER A 96 11.99 3.43 24.85
N ALA A 97 13.07 2.68 25.08
CA ALA A 97 13.47 1.57 24.22
C ALA A 97 12.45 0.43 24.27
N HIS A 98 11.94 0.11 25.47
CA HIS A 98 10.89 -0.89 25.63
C HIS A 98 9.60 -0.49 24.90
N LEU A 99 9.12 0.74 25.17
CA LEU A 99 7.96 1.33 24.49
C LEU A 99 8.13 1.33 22.96
N PHE A 100 9.33 1.67 22.48
CA PHE A 100 9.63 1.66 21.04
C PHE A 100 9.46 0.25 20.46
N HIS A 101 9.98 -0.80 21.12
CA HIS A 101 9.85 -2.17 20.63
C HIS A 101 8.42 -2.69 20.65
N GLU A 102 7.65 -2.31 21.66
CA GLU A 102 6.24 -2.70 21.80
C GLU A 102 5.38 -2.07 20.69
N ILE A 103 5.49 -0.75 20.51
CA ILE A 103 4.78 -0.05 19.43
C ILE A 103 5.30 -0.51 18.06
N ASP A 104 6.61 -0.76 17.92
CA ASP A 104 7.18 -1.29 16.68
C ASP A 104 6.61 -2.66 16.30
N ALA A 105 6.35 -3.53 17.28
CA ALA A 105 5.72 -4.82 17.04
C ALA A 105 4.28 -4.66 16.53
N ILE A 106 3.51 -3.75 17.14
CA ILE A 106 2.13 -3.40 16.72
C ILE A 106 2.13 -2.80 15.30
N LEU A 107 2.97 -1.80 15.03
CA LEU A 107 3.03 -1.17 13.71
C LEU A 107 3.55 -2.13 12.62
N SER A 108 4.50 -3.01 12.97
CA SER A 108 5.08 -3.98 12.03
C SER A 108 4.10 -5.07 11.60
N ARG A 109 3.13 -5.45 12.45
CA ARG A 109 2.06 -6.39 12.09
C ARG A 109 0.98 -5.74 11.22
N CYS A 110 0.74 -4.44 11.37
CA CYS A 110 -0.25 -3.68 10.60
C CYS A 110 0.23 -3.33 9.17
N GLN A 111 1.53 -3.49 8.87
CA GLN A 111 2.07 -3.28 7.53
C GLN A 111 1.44 -4.22 6.49
N ARG A 112 1.13 -3.68 5.31
CA ARG A 112 0.61 -4.47 4.20
C ARG A 112 1.60 -5.55 3.78
N LYS A 113 1.08 -6.76 3.59
CA LYS A 113 1.84 -7.92 3.09
C LYS A 113 1.50 -8.17 1.62
N PRO A 114 2.46 -8.60 0.79
CA PRO A 114 3.90 -8.71 1.09
C PRO A 114 4.63 -7.36 1.02
N LYS A 115 5.58 -7.12 1.94
CA LYS A 115 6.30 -5.84 2.08
C LYS A 115 7.14 -5.47 0.85
N ILE A 116 7.62 -6.48 0.12
CA ILE A 116 8.53 -6.31 -1.01
C ILE A 116 7.89 -5.52 -2.17
N LEU A 117 6.58 -5.68 -2.40
CA LEU A 117 5.87 -5.02 -3.50
C LEU A 117 5.77 -3.49 -3.33
N TYR A 118 6.02 -2.97 -2.12
CA TYR A 118 5.97 -1.55 -1.82
C TYR A 118 7.37 -0.94 -1.60
N ASN A 119 8.42 -1.76 -1.69
CA ASN A 119 9.80 -1.28 -1.59
C ASN A 119 10.18 -0.55 -2.88
N GLY A 120 10.72 0.67 -2.75
CA GLY A 120 11.05 1.52 -3.89
C GLY A 120 12.13 0.89 -4.77
N TRP A 121 13.12 0.24 -4.16
CA TRP A 121 14.16 -0.48 -4.88
C TRP A 121 13.62 -1.65 -5.69
N PHE A 122 12.62 -2.36 -5.16
CA PHE A 122 11.99 -3.47 -5.88
C PHE A 122 11.17 -2.98 -7.07
N LEU A 123 10.42 -1.88 -6.91
CA LEU A 123 9.69 -1.24 -8.02
C LEU A 123 10.65 -0.77 -9.11
N THR A 124 11.74 -0.10 -8.74
CA THR A 124 12.76 0.33 -9.71
C THR A 124 13.40 -0.87 -10.42
N ALA A 125 13.76 -1.92 -9.69
CA ALA A 125 14.31 -3.13 -10.28
C ALA A 125 13.34 -3.79 -11.26
N ALA A 126 12.04 -3.88 -10.92
CA ALA A 126 11.03 -4.45 -11.80
C ALA A 126 10.89 -3.67 -13.12
N VAL A 127 10.94 -2.33 -13.07
CA VAL A 127 10.92 -1.48 -14.27
C VAL A 127 12.19 -1.70 -15.11
N LEU A 128 13.37 -1.73 -14.48
CA LEU A 128 14.63 -1.96 -15.20
C LEU A 128 14.69 -3.34 -15.85
N ILE A 129 14.21 -4.39 -15.17
CA ILE A 129 14.11 -5.74 -15.72
C ILE A 129 13.14 -5.76 -16.91
N ASN A 130 11.99 -5.08 -16.81
CA ASN A 130 11.03 -5.02 -17.89
C ASN A 130 11.57 -4.24 -19.12
N LEU A 131 12.27 -3.13 -18.88
CA LEU A 131 12.97 -2.41 -19.94
C LEU A 131 14.03 -3.31 -20.61
N GLY A 132 14.86 -3.99 -19.83
CA GLY A 132 15.87 -4.93 -20.37
C GLY A 132 15.24 -6.06 -21.17
N TYR A 133 14.15 -6.67 -20.67
CA TYR A 133 13.41 -7.72 -21.36
C TYR A 133 12.88 -7.27 -22.72
N SER A 134 12.47 -6.00 -22.84
CA SER A 134 11.93 -5.45 -24.08
C SER A 134 12.95 -5.36 -25.23
N TYR A 135 14.24 -5.36 -24.91
CA TYR A 135 15.33 -5.30 -25.91
C TYR A 135 15.98 -6.66 -26.19
N LEU A 136 15.65 -7.72 -25.44
CA LEU A 136 16.24 -9.04 -25.64
C LEU A 136 15.52 -9.78 -26.79
N PRO A 137 16.25 -10.22 -27.84
CA PRO A 137 15.66 -11.04 -28.88
C PRO A 137 15.21 -12.38 -28.29
N ASN A 138 13.96 -12.76 -28.53
CA ASN A 138 13.43 -14.06 -28.11
C ASN A 138 13.53 -15.06 -29.27
N PRO A 139 14.47 -16.04 -29.23
CA PRO A 139 14.68 -16.97 -30.34
C PRO A 139 13.52 -17.95 -30.55
N TRP A 140 12.62 -18.08 -29.58
CA TRP A 140 11.53 -19.06 -29.60
C TRP A 140 10.24 -18.53 -30.24
N LEU A 141 10.13 -17.22 -30.42
CA LEU A 141 8.93 -16.57 -30.95
C LEU A 141 9.25 -15.85 -32.26
N SER A 142 8.28 -15.83 -33.18
CA SER A 142 8.36 -14.93 -34.32
C SER A 142 8.48 -13.48 -33.83
N ALA A 143 9.18 -12.64 -34.58
CA ALA A 143 9.41 -11.24 -34.20
C ALA A 143 8.09 -10.52 -33.83
N ARG A 144 7.00 -10.81 -34.57
CA ARG A 144 5.67 -10.26 -34.30
C ARG A 144 5.06 -10.78 -33.00
N ALA A 145 5.12 -12.09 -32.74
CA ALA A 145 4.59 -12.66 -31.51
C ALA A 145 5.39 -12.20 -30.28
N GLY A 146 6.73 -12.12 -30.40
CA GLY A 146 7.60 -11.58 -29.36
C GLY A 146 7.31 -10.12 -29.04
N ALA A 147 7.13 -9.27 -30.06
CA ALA A 147 6.78 -7.86 -29.87
C ALA A 147 5.42 -7.68 -29.17
N LEU A 148 4.40 -8.44 -29.56
CA LEU A 148 3.08 -8.39 -28.92
C LEU A 148 3.14 -8.83 -27.46
N LEU A 149 3.83 -9.94 -27.17
CA LEU A 149 3.98 -10.45 -25.81
C LEU A 149 4.76 -9.46 -24.93
N SER A 150 5.87 -8.93 -25.45
CA SER A 150 6.69 -7.92 -24.76
C SER A 150 5.89 -6.65 -24.45
N THR A 151 5.11 -6.15 -25.41
CA THR A 151 4.26 -4.97 -25.23
C THR A 151 3.18 -5.23 -24.18
N GLY A 152 2.55 -6.41 -24.22
CA GLY A 152 1.54 -6.81 -23.24
C GLY A 152 2.10 -6.89 -21.82
N VAL A 153 3.22 -7.59 -21.64
CA VAL A 153 3.92 -7.70 -20.34
C VAL A 153 4.34 -6.33 -19.82
N SER A 154 4.92 -5.49 -20.67
CA SER A 154 5.37 -4.14 -20.29
C SER A 154 4.22 -3.23 -19.89
N SER A 155 3.07 -3.36 -20.56
CA SER A 155 1.86 -2.62 -20.18
C SER A 155 1.36 -3.04 -18.80
N ILE A 156 1.35 -4.34 -18.50
CA ILE A 156 0.96 -4.87 -17.17
C ILE A 156 1.92 -4.38 -16.09
N VAL A 157 3.23 -4.47 -16.32
CA VAL A 157 4.25 -4.00 -15.37
C VAL A 157 4.13 -2.51 -15.13
N LEU A 158 3.91 -1.71 -16.19
CA LEU A 158 3.74 -0.26 -16.07
C LEU A 158 2.51 0.09 -15.24
N VAL A 159 1.36 -0.50 -15.54
CA VAL A 159 0.11 -0.28 -14.77
C VAL A 159 0.30 -0.68 -13.31
N TRP A 160 0.90 -1.84 -13.04
CA TRP A 160 1.18 -2.29 -11.68
C TRP A 160 2.13 -1.35 -10.94
N THR A 161 3.21 -0.90 -11.59
CA THR A 161 4.21 -0.02 -10.97
C THR A 161 3.62 1.36 -10.68
N CYS A 162 2.84 1.93 -11.61
CA CYS A 162 2.09 3.17 -11.40
C CYS A 162 1.10 3.03 -10.23
N TRP A 163 0.35 1.94 -10.18
CA TRP A 163 -0.57 1.68 -9.07
C TRP A 163 0.16 1.55 -7.73
N ALA A 164 1.27 0.82 -7.67
CA ALA A 164 2.08 0.66 -6.46
C ALA A 164 2.68 2.01 -5.99
N TRP A 165 3.15 2.84 -6.92
CA TRP A 165 3.64 4.19 -6.63
C TRP A 165 2.53 5.10 -6.09
N LEU A 166 1.36 5.13 -6.73
CA LEU A 166 0.21 5.89 -6.25
C LEU A 166 -0.22 5.44 -4.86
N HIS A 167 -0.26 4.12 -4.62
CA HIS A 167 -0.64 3.58 -3.33
C HIS A 167 0.38 3.91 -2.24
N ARG A 168 1.66 4.03 -2.59
CA ARG A 168 2.73 4.48 -1.68
C ARG A 168 2.69 5.99 -1.43
N ALA A 169 2.35 6.80 -2.43
CA ALA A 169 2.33 8.24 -2.30
C ALA A 169 1.14 8.77 -1.48
N PHE A 170 -0.03 8.13 -1.63
CA PHE A 170 -1.29 8.67 -1.10
C PHE A 170 -1.95 7.82 -0.02
N ARG A 171 -1.45 6.61 0.26
CA ARG A 171 -2.13 5.64 1.13
C ARG A 171 -1.17 4.89 2.04
N SER A 172 -0.21 5.60 2.63
CA SER A 172 0.71 5.03 3.63
C SER A 172 0.02 4.68 4.94
N ALA A 173 -0.94 5.49 5.39
CA ALA A 173 -1.79 5.15 6.55
C ALA A 173 -3.25 5.04 6.15
N VAL A 174 -3.87 3.91 6.47
CA VAL A 174 -5.33 3.71 6.37
C VAL A 174 -5.83 3.27 7.73
N ILE A 175 -6.51 4.16 8.44
CA ILE A 175 -7.00 3.94 9.80
C ILE A 175 -8.51 3.69 9.73
N ARG A 176 -8.94 2.51 10.19
CA ARG A 176 -10.34 2.12 10.25
C ARG A 176 -10.77 2.09 11.71
N LEU A 177 -11.73 2.95 12.07
CA LEU A 177 -12.29 3.05 13.43
C LEU A 177 -13.28 1.92 13.79
N GLN A 178 -13.35 0.88 12.96
CA GLN A 178 -14.19 -0.30 13.16
C GLN A 178 -13.36 -1.45 13.71
N HIS A 179 -14.02 -2.39 14.38
CA HIS A 179 -13.36 -3.64 14.77
C HIS A 179 -13.06 -4.50 13.56
N ARG A 180 -11.97 -5.28 13.63
CA ARG A 180 -11.58 -6.16 12.52
C ARG A 180 -12.66 -7.20 12.22
N LYS A 181 -13.34 -7.67 13.27
CA LYS A 181 -14.42 -8.67 13.21
C LYS A 181 -15.71 -8.14 12.57
N GLU A 182 -15.98 -6.84 12.66
CA GLU A 182 -17.17 -6.21 12.06
C GLU A 182 -17.04 -6.08 10.54
N THR A 183 -15.81 -6.07 10.03
CA THR A 183 -15.60 -5.92 8.59
C THR A 183 -15.80 -7.24 7.86
N LYS A 184 -16.85 -7.28 7.04
CA LYS A 184 -17.08 -8.34 6.07
C LYS A 184 -15.84 -8.56 5.19
N PRO A 185 -15.50 -9.82 4.86
CA PRO A 185 -14.38 -10.13 3.98
C PRO A 185 -14.50 -9.39 2.63
N PHE A 186 -13.36 -9.16 1.98
CA PHE A 186 -13.30 -8.40 0.73
C PHE A 186 -14.26 -8.94 -0.34
N PHE A 187 -14.33 -10.27 -0.47
CA PHE A 187 -15.20 -10.94 -1.44
C PHE A 187 -16.68 -10.71 -1.17
N GLU A 188 -17.12 -10.70 0.10
CA GLU A 188 -18.53 -10.42 0.40
C GLU A 188 -18.90 -8.97 0.11
N ARG A 189 -17.99 -8.02 0.37
CA ARG A 189 -18.24 -6.59 0.11
C ARG A 189 -18.23 -6.24 -1.37
N ASN A 190 -17.45 -6.96 -2.17
CA ASN A 190 -17.22 -6.63 -3.58
C ASN A 190 -17.72 -7.73 -4.52
N LYS A 191 -18.52 -8.69 -4.04
CA LYS A 191 -19.02 -9.82 -4.84
C LYS A 191 -19.70 -9.30 -6.10
N ASP A 192 -20.61 -8.34 -5.95
CA ASP A 192 -21.39 -7.81 -7.06
C ASP A 192 -20.50 -7.07 -8.06
N GLN A 193 -19.50 -6.30 -7.56
CA GLN A 193 -18.55 -5.62 -8.43
C GLN A 193 -17.65 -6.60 -9.20
N LEU A 194 -17.20 -7.67 -8.57
CA LEU A 194 -16.41 -8.71 -9.22
C LEU A 194 -17.23 -9.47 -10.28
N VAL A 195 -18.49 -9.77 -9.98
CA VAL A 195 -19.41 -10.40 -10.95
C VAL A 195 -19.66 -9.46 -12.13
N MET A 196 -19.91 -8.19 -11.89
CA MET A 196 -20.07 -7.19 -12.96
C MET A 196 -18.83 -7.05 -13.82
N LEU A 197 -17.64 -7.05 -13.21
CA LEU A 197 -16.36 -6.98 -13.93
C LEU A 197 -16.15 -8.24 -14.79
N LEU A 198 -16.48 -9.42 -14.26
CA LEU A 198 -16.38 -10.68 -15.01
C LEU A 198 -17.34 -10.71 -16.20
N ILE A 199 -18.60 -10.32 -16.02
CA ILE A 199 -19.59 -10.23 -17.10
C ILE A 199 -19.13 -9.21 -18.16
N GLY A 200 -18.66 -8.04 -17.72
CA GLY A 200 -18.12 -7.02 -18.62
C GLY A 200 -16.92 -7.51 -19.43
N ALA A 201 -16.00 -8.24 -18.79
CA ALA A 201 -14.84 -8.84 -19.47
C ALA A 201 -15.27 -9.89 -20.51
N LEU A 202 -16.27 -10.73 -20.21
CA LEU A 202 -16.81 -11.72 -21.14
C LEU A 202 -17.48 -11.06 -22.36
N ILE A 203 -18.34 -10.08 -22.13
CA ILE A 203 -19.01 -9.33 -23.22
C ILE A 203 -17.96 -8.60 -24.07
N GLY A 204 -17.02 -7.90 -23.45
CA GLY A 204 -15.94 -7.20 -24.15
C GLY A 204 -15.07 -8.16 -24.97
N GLY A 205 -14.75 -9.34 -24.42
CA GLY A 205 -14.04 -10.40 -25.12
C GLY A 205 -14.82 -10.92 -26.34
N MET A 206 -16.12 -11.19 -26.20
CA MET A 206 -16.97 -11.65 -27.30
C MET A 206 -17.11 -10.60 -28.40
N VAL A 207 -17.31 -9.33 -28.05
CA VAL A 207 -17.40 -8.22 -29.01
C VAL A 207 -16.07 -8.05 -29.76
N THR A 208 -14.95 -8.10 -29.05
CA THR A 208 -13.62 -7.99 -29.65
C THR A 208 -13.36 -9.15 -30.61
N PHE A 209 -13.65 -10.38 -30.18
CA PHE A 209 -13.49 -11.56 -31.03
C PHE A 209 -14.39 -11.49 -32.27
N GLY A 210 -15.68 -11.16 -32.10
CA GLY A 210 -16.62 -10.97 -33.19
C GLY A 210 -16.16 -9.89 -34.18
N GLY A 211 -15.62 -8.78 -33.68
CA GLY A 211 -15.05 -7.71 -34.50
C GLY A 211 -13.83 -8.16 -35.31
N VAL A 212 -12.95 -8.98 -34.72
CA VAL A 212 -11.80 -9.56 -35.44
C VAL A 212 -12.26 -10.52 -36.54
N VAL A 213 -13.20 -11.42 -36.24
CA VAL A 213 -13.74 -12.37 -37.22
C VAL A 213 -14.44 -11.63 -38.36
N LEU A 214 -15.26 -10.64 -38.04
CA LEU A 214 -15.99 -9.84 -39.02
C LEU A 214 -15.03 -9.02 -39.90
N LYS A 215 -13.96 -8.46 -39.31
CA LYS A 215 -12.89 -7.80 -40.06
C LYS A 215 -12.23 -8.75 -41.06
N GLU A 216 -11.85 -9.96 -40.65
CA GLU A 216 -11.24 -10.95 -41.56
C GLU A 216 -12.22 -11.45 -42.62
N HIS A 217 -13.52 -11.49 -42.32
CA HIS A 217 -14.54 -11.88 -43.30
C HIS A 217 -14.72 -10.84 -44.42
N PHE A 218 -14.79 -9.54 -44.08
CA PHE A 218 -15.03 -8.47 -45.05
C PHE A 218 -13.75 -7.93 -45.70
N TYR A 219 -12.64 -7.96 -44.97
CA TYR A 219 -11.33 -7.52 -45.42
C TYR A 219 -10.34 -8.64 -45.17
N PRO A 220 -10.45 -9.76 -45.91
CA PRO A 220 -9.50 -10.85 -45.78
C PRO A 220 -8.13 -10.26 -46.03
N SER A 221 -7.26 -10.35 -45.02
CA SER A 221 -5.89 -9.88 -45.13
C SER A 221 -5.30 -10.55 -46.35
N ALA A 222 -5.09 -9.81 -47.45
CA ALA A 222 -4.61 -10.36 -48.70
C ALA A 222 -3.32 -11.13 -48.37
N THR A 223 -3.42 -12.46 -48.39
CA THR A 223 -2.29 -13.35 -48.20
C THR A 223 -1.34 -13.00 -49.32
N VAL A 224 -0.30 -12.22 -49.00
CA VAL A 224 0.74 -11.85 -49.95
C VAL A 224 1.33 -13.17 -50.42
N THR A 225 0.89 -13.62 -51.60
CA THR A 225 1.44 -14.80 -52.24
C THR A 225 2.92 -14.49 -52.41
N PRO A 226 3.84 -15.25 -51.78
CA PRO A 226 5.26 -14.99 -51.96
C PRO A 226 5.54 -15.12 -53.46
N LEU A 227 5.97 -14.02 -54.08
CA LEU A 227 6.45 -14.02 -55.46
C LEU A 227 7.54 -15.09 -55.54
N LYS A 228 7.28 -16.16 -56.33
CA LYS A 228 8.31 -17.14 -56.68
C LYS A 228 9.47 -16.35 -57.30
N ALA A 229 10.61 -16.34 -56.61
CA ALA A 229 11.84 -15.81 -57.20
C ALA A 229 12.21 -16.68 -58.42
N PRO A 230 12.67 -16.06 -59.53
CA PRO A 230 13.08 -16.76 -60.74
C PRO A 230 14.31 -17.64 -60.54
#